data_AF-A0A353XUN6-F1
#
_entry.id   AF-A0A353XUN6-F1
#
_cell.length_a   1.000
_cell.length_b   1.000
_cell.length_c   1.000
_cell.angle_alpha   90.00
_cell.angle_beta   90.00
_cell.angle_gamma   90.00
#
_symmetry.space_group_name_H-M   'P 1'
#
loop_
_entity.id
_entity.type
_entity.pdbx_description
1 polymer ?
#
loop_
_entity_poly.entity_id
_entity_poly.type
_entity_poly.pdbx_seq_one_letter_code
_entity_poly.pdbx_strand_id
1 'polypeptide(L)'
;KDTALVGFRERNSNFLAELNECHILDERIGFEIENLKALISSLEARSHIAQIELAMGEAIPELADGDQPVALILRHLEPLSESDIEKLKTFFKARSWQLYLQSKGPDSIERIALHDTDDLTEQFGRLYYQLPEFDLTYEFIPTDFTQVNLSVNRKMTKLACDLLDLKPGERVLDLFSGLGNFSLPLARLVGGEDGSQGLAIGVEGSDAMTARAADNAKRNGITNTEFYNQDLTQDFSDQSWAQQGFDAILIDPPRSGAWEVMQYLPRFNASRIVYVSCNPATLARDTKALIEQGYRLTDAGVMDMFCHTGHVESIARFEKVEAV
;
A
#
# COMPACT_ATOMS: atom_id res chain seq x y z
N LYS A 1 32.32 -16.48 -10.48
CA LYS A 1 31.97 -17.42 -9.40
C LYS A 1 32.20 -16.82 -8.01
N ASP A 2 32.93 -15.70 -7.88
CA ASP A 2 33.24 -15.08 -6.59
C ASP A 2 32.35 -13.86 -6.23
N THR A 3 31.39 -13.52 -7.08
CA THR A 3 30.43 -12.42 -6.87
C THR A 3 29.04 -12.97 -6.60
N ALA A 4 28.39 -12.45 -5.56
CA ALA A 4 26.98 -12.68 -5.30
C ALA A 4 26.14 -12.00 -6.39
N LEU A 5 25.09 -12.68 -6.84
CA LEU A 5 24.09 -12.10 -7.73
C LEU A 5 23.01 -11.43 -6.88
N VAL A 6 22.87 -10.12 -7.02
CA VAL A 6 21.72 -9.35 -6.55
C VAL A 6 20.99 -8.86 -7.79
N GLY A 7 19.73 -9.21 -7.91
CA GLY A 7 18.93 -8.91 -9.09
C GLY A 7 17.55 -9.55 -9.01
N PHE A 8 16.78 -9.43 -10.09
CA PHE A 8 15.46 -10.03 -10.21
C PHE A 8 15.56 -11.39 -10.90
N ARG A 9 14.56 -12.25 -10.70
CA ARG A 9 14.48 -13.52 -11.44
C ARG A 9 14.27 -13.24 -12.92
N GLU A 10 14.96 -14.01 -13.76
CA GLU A 10 14.68 -14.07 -15.19
C GLU A 10 13.24 -14.57 -15.45
N ARG A 11 12.68 -14.20 -16.60
CA ARG A 11 11.31 -14.57 -16.96
C ARG A 11 11.15 -16.09 -16.96
N ASN A 12 10.20 -16.59 -16.16
CA ASN A 12 9.88 -18.02 -16.03
C ASN A 12 11.09 -18.89 -15.60
N SER A 13 12.00 -18.32 -14.81
CA SER A 13 13.26 -18.96 -14.42
C SER A 13 13.56 -18.74 -12.94
N ASN A 14 14.35 -19.63 -12.36
CA ASN A 14 14.89 -19.48 -11.00
C ASN A 14 16.27 -18.80 -11.00
N PHE A 15 16.84 -18.52 -12.17
CA PHE A 15 18.09 -17.78 -12.30
C PHE A 15 17.86 -16.28 -12.07
N LEU A 16 18.85 -15.62 -11.49
CA LEU A 16 18.86 -14.17 -11.33
C LEU A 16 19.46 -13.53 -12.58
N ALA A 17 18.78 -12.50 -13.08
CA ALA A 17 19.28 -11.66 -14.15
C ALA A 17 20.50 -10.87 -13.67
N GLU A 18 21.55 -10.81 -14.49
CA GLU A 18 22.71 -9.98 -14.22
C GLU A 18 22.37 -8.52 -14.50
N LEU A 19 22.16 -7.73 -13.44
CA LEU A 19 21.72 -6.34 -13.53
C LEU A 19 22.69 -5.41 -12.83
N ASN A 20 23.19 -4.39 -13.50
CA ASN A 20 24.05 -3.39 -12.86
C ASN A 20 23.26 -2.18 -12.34
N GLU A 21 22.10 -1.94 -12.93
CA GLU A 21 21.16 -0.88 -12.56
C GLU A 21 19.72 -1.34 -12.86
N CYS A 22 18.75 -0.69 -12.23
CA CYS A 22 17.32 -0.90 -12.47
C CYS A 22 16.59 0.43 -12.56
N HIS A 23 16.32 0.89 -13.78
CA HIS A 23 15.70 2.20 -14.07
C HIS A 23 14.24 2.33 -13.63
N ILE A 24 13.54 1.22 -13.40
CA ILE A 24 12.15 1.22 -12.94
C ILE A 24 12.04 1.23 -11.41
N LEU A 25 13.15 0.99 -10.70
CA LEU A 25 13.20 1.05 -9.24
C LEU A 25 13.45 2.51 -8.81
N ASP A 26 13.17 2.80 -7.55
CA ASP A 26 13.55 4.08 -6.93
C ASP A 26 15.04 4.36 -7.16
N GLU A 27 15.39 5.57 -7.63
CA GLU A 27 16.76 5.93 -8.02
C GLU A 27 17.80 5.69 -6.92
N ARG A 28 17.38 5.81 -5.65
CA ARG A 28 18.24 5.57 -4.49
C ARG A 28 18.71 4.12 -4.44
N ILE A 29 17.90 3.17 -4.90
CA ILE A 29 18.28 1.75 -4.98
C ILE A 29 18.72 1.34 -6.40
N GLY A 30 18.00 1.81 -7.42
CA GLY A 30 18.14 1.41 -8.81
C GLY A 30 19.56 1.60 -9.34
N PHE A 31 20.26 2.65 -8.91
CA PHE A 31 21.65 2.91 -9.27
C PHE A 31 22.68 2.38 -8.25
N GLU A 32 22.22 1.80 -7.14
CA GLU A 32 23.06 1.22 -6.09
C GLU A 32 23.20 -0.31 -6.21
N ILE A 33 22.66 -0.93 -7.25
CA ILE A 33 22.66 -2.39 -7.43
C ILE A 33 24.09 -2.97 -7.46
N GLU A 34 25.04 -2.33 -8.15
CA GLU A 34 26.45 -2.78 -8.14
C GLU A 34 27.08 -2.69 -6.74
N ASN A 35 26.82 -1.60 -6.02
CA ASN A 35 27.32 -1.41 -4.66
C ASN A 35 26.72 -2.44 -3.70
N LEU A 36 25.43 -2.75 -3.85
CA LEU A 36 24.74 -3.80 -3.08
C LEU A 36 25.31 -5.18 -3.41
N LYS A 37 25.59 -5.50 -4.68
CA LYS A 37 26.30 -6.74 -5.06
C LYS A 37 27.67 -6.83 -4.41
N ALA A 38 28.44 -5.75 -4.44
CA ALA A 38 29.77 -5.71 -3.82
C ALA A 38 29.69 -5.94 -2.31
N LEU A 39 28.73 -5.30 -1.63
CA LEU A 39 28.45 -5.51 -0.20
C LEU A 39 28.14 -6.98 0.07
N ILE A 40 27.13 -7.55 -0.58
CA ILE A 40 26.70 -8.94 -0.34
C ILE A 40 27.84 -9.92 -0.66
N SER A 41 28.63 -9.67 -1.71
CA SER A 41 29.79 -10.50 -2.07
C SER A 41 30.89 -10.46 -1.01
N SER A 42 31.01 -9.35 -0.28
CA SER A 42 32.01 -9.19 0.77
C SER A 42 31.65 -9.87 2.10
N LEU A 43 30.40 -10.32 2.25
CA LEU A 43 29.93 -11.00 3.46
C LEU A 43 30.51 -12.42 3.54
N GLU A 44 30.83 -12.85 4.75
CA GLU A 44 31.20 -14.23 5.06
C GLU A 44 30.00 -15.16 4.82
N ALA A 45 28.80 -14.72 5.22
CA ALA A 45 27.54 -15.44 5.05
C ALA A 45 26.89 -15.29 3.66
N ARG A 46 27.61 -14.81 2.64
CA ARG A 46 27.06 -14.49 1.31
C ARG A 46 26.24 -15.61 0.64
N SER A 47 26.61 -16.88 0.86
CA SER A 47 25.90 -18.05 0.31
C SER A 47 24.62 -18.41 1.06
N HIS A 48 24.38 -17.77 2.21
CA HIS A 48 23.24 -17.98 3.09
C HIS A 48 22.31 -16.77 3.14
N ILE A 49 22.55 -15.75 2.30
CA ILE A 49 21.60 -14.68 2.05
C ILE A 49 20.55 -15.18 1.06
N ALA A 50 19.29 -15.21 1.49
CA ALA A 50 18.20 -15.80 0.73
C ALA A 50 17.44 -14.77 -0.11
N GLN A 51 17.18 -13.59 0.46
CA GLN A 51 16.32 -12.58 -0.14
C GLN A 51 16.64 -11.21 0.43
N ILE A 52 16.40 -10.19 -0.39
CA ILE A 52 16.38 -8.79 0.00
C ILE A 52 14.97 -8.26 -0.31
N GLU A 53 14.33 -7.65 0.67
CA GLU A 53 13.07 -6.93 0.51
C GLU A 53 13.31 -5.43 0.73
N LEU A 54 12.61 -4.62 -0.05
CA LEU A 54 12.80 -3.17 -0.10
C LEU A 54 11.45 -2.48 0.09
N ALA A 55 11.46 -1.43 0.92
CA ALA A 55 10.36 -0.50 1.04
C ALA A 55 10.90 0.93 0.94
N MET A 56 10.21 1.78 0.19
CA MET A 56 10.62 3.14 -0.07
C MET A 56 9.49 4.10 0.28
N GLY A 57 9.82 5.10 1.08
CA GLY A 57 9.01 6.27 1.35
C GLY A 57 9.64 7.55 0.77
N GLU A 58 9.01 8.67 1.07
CA GLU A 58 9.49 10.01 0.82
C GLU A 58 10.33 10.49 2.01
N ALA A 59 11.33 11.34 1.72
CA ALA A 59 12.10 12.00 2.76
C ALA A 59 11.29 13.17 3.34
N ILE A 60 11.01 13.12 4.65
CA ILE A 60 10.29 14.15 5.40
C ILE A 60 11.08 14.42 6.70
N PRO A 61 12.20 15.17 6.64
CA PRO A 61 13.15 15.27 7.75
C PRO A 61 12.59 15.79 9.07
N GLU A 62 11.41 16.42 9.04
CA GLU A 62 10.71 16.93 10.21
C GLU A 62 10.03 15.83 11.05
N LEU A 63 9.89 14.62 10.50
CA LEU A 63 9.29 13.47 11.14
C LEU A 63 10.34 12.47 11.62
N ALA A 64 10.01 11.68 12.66
CA ALA A 64 10.89 10.63 13.18
C ALA A 64 11.18 9.59 12.09
N ASP A 65 12.45 9.21 11.90
CA ASP A 65 12.94 8.36 10.79
C ASP A 65 12.70 8.94 9.37
N GLY A 66 12.17 10.17 9.25
CA GLY A 66 11.83 10.79 7.98
C GLY A 66 13.04 11.19 7.13
N ASP A 67 14.24 11.23 7.71
CA ASP A 67 15.52 11.35 7.02
C ASP A 67 16.09 9.99 6.57
N GLN A 68 15.44 8.88 6.92
CA GLN A 68 15.78 7.51 6.55
C GLN A 68 14.68 6.84 5.70
N PRO A 69 14.40 7.33 4.48
CA PRO A 69 13.19 7.02 3.71
C PRO A 69 13.25 5.68 2.95
N VAL A 70 14.26 4.85 3.20
CA VAL A 70 14.47 3.56 2.53
C VAL A 70 14.71 2.52 3.59
N ALA A 71 13.96 1.43 3.55
CA ALA A 71 14.16 0.28 4.41
C ALA A 71 14.50 -0.96 3.61
N LEU A 72 15.48 -1.73 4.12
CA LEU A 72 15.87 -3.01 3.55
C LEU A 72 15.77 -4.11 4.61
N ILE A 73 15.08 -5.20 4.27
CA ILE A 73 15.07 -6.43 5.07
C ILE A 73 15.98 -7.46 4.39
N LEU A 74 17.03 -7.87 5.09
CA LEU A 74 17.98 -8.88 4.66
C LEU A 74 17.62 -10.23 5.29
N ARG A 75 17.10 -11.16 4.48
CA ARG A 75 16.81 -12.52 4.91
C ARG A 75 18.06 -13.38 4.86
N HIS A 76 18.45 -13.93 6.01
CA HIS A 76 19.63 -14.78 6.15
C HIS A 76 19.27 -16.13 6.80
N LEU A 77 19.89 -17.21 6.31
CA LEU A 77 19.59 -18.59 6.74
C LEU A 77 20.47 -19.06 7.90
N GLU A 78 21.59 -18.37 8.15
CA GLU A 78 22.53 -18.64 9.24
C GLU A 78 22.88 -17.33 9.97
N PRO A 79 23.26 -17.37 11.26
CA PRO A 79 23.69 -16.17 11.99
C PRO A 79 24.82 -15.42 11.27
N LEU A 80 24.70 -14.09 11.20
CA LEU A 80 25.75 -13.24 10.64
C LEU A 80 26.87 -13.02 11.67
N SER A 81 28.11 -12.96 11.22
CA SER A 81 29.25 -12.62 12.08
C SER A 81 29.25 -11.14 12.44
N GLU A 82 29.98 -10.76 13.50
CA GLU A 82 30.17 -9.35 13.85
C GLU A 82 30.78 -8.54 12.69
N SER A 83 31.69 -9.15 11.91
CA SER A 83 32.28 -8.50 10.73
C SER A 83 31.23 -8.22 9.66
N ASP A 84 30.33 -9.16 9.39
CA ASP A 84 29.26 -8.98 8.41
C ASP A 84 28.27 -7.90 8.86
N ILE A 85 27.89 -7.91 10.14
CA ILE A 85 27.02 -6.88 10.71
C ILE A 85 27.66 -5.49 10.58
N GLU A 86 28.95 -5.33 10.88
CA GLU A 86 29.63 -4.03 10.76
C GLU A 86 29.76 -3.54 9.31
N LYS A 87 29.97 -4.44 8.34
CA LYS A 87 29.96 -4.10 6.90
C LYS A 87 28.58 -3.60 6.47
N LEU A 88 27.51 -4.28 6.90
CA LEU A 88 26.14 -3.86 6.64
C LEU A 88 25.90 -2.49 7.27
N LYS A 89 26.14 -2.32 8.58
CA LYS A 89 25.94 -1.04 9.28
C LYS A 89 26.64 0.13 8.58
N THR A 90 27.90 -0.06 8.20
CA THR A 90 28.68 0.95 7.46
C THR A 90 28.00 1.33 6.14
N PHE A 91 27.53 0.35 5.38
CA PHE A 91 26.89 0.57 4.08
C PHE A 91 25.57 1.32 4.19
N PHE A 92 24.69 0.91 5.11
CA PHE A 92 23.35 1.48 5.27
C PHE A 92 23.39 2.85 5.94
N LYS A 93 24.28 3.04 6.92
CA LYS A 93 24.50 4.34 7.57
C LYS A 93 24.95 5.42 6.60
N ALA A 94 25.87 5.08 5.67
CA ALA A 94 26.37 6.02 4.68
C ALA A 94 25.28 6.52 3.68
N ARG A 95 24.15 5.82 3.61
CA ARG A 95 23.04 6.11 2.69
C ARG A 95 21.80 6.64 3.39
N SER A 96 21.82 6.76 4.72
CA SER A 96 20.64 7.04 5.55
C SER A 96 19.50 6.05 5.25
N TRP A 97 19.80 4.75 5.23
CA TRP A 97 18.80 3.70 5.01
C TRP A 97 18.60 2.89 6.27
N GLN A 98 17.38 2.46 6.53
CA GLN A 98 17.04 1.56 7.63
C GLN A 98 17.44 0.11 7.26
N LEU A 99 18.08 -0.59 8.20
CA LEU A 99 18.50 -1.97 8.05
C LEU A 99 17.71 -2.88 8.98
N TYR A 100 17.19 -3.96 8.41
CA TYR A 100 16.52 -5.03 9.13
C TYR A 100 17.14 -6.38 8.79
N LEU A 101 17.22 -7.27 9.78
CA LEU A 101 17.62 -8.66 9.59
C LEU A 101 16.43 -9.57 9.81
N GLN A 102 16.28 -10.61 8.98
CA GLN A 102 15.26 -11.64 9.13
C GLN A 102 15.92 -13.02 9.15
N SER A 103 15.91 -13.66 10.32
CA SER A 103 16.54 -14.98 10.52
C SER A 103 15.60 -16.16 10.23
N LYS A 104 14.29 -15.95 10.32
CA LYS A 104 13.24 -16.98 10.19
C LYS A 104 12.00 -16.43 9.46
N GLY A 105 10.82 -16.53 10.07
CA GLY A 105 9.57 -15.99 9.52
C GLY A 105 9.44 -14.47 9.70
N PRO A 106 8.31 -13.87 9.31
CA PRO A 106 8.05 -12.44 9.47
C PRO A 106 8.27 -11.92 10.90
N ASP A 107 7.91 -12.71 11.92
CA ASP A 107 8.05 -12.31 13.33
C ASP A 107 9.51 -12.20 13.81
N SER A 108 10.48 -12.68 13.01
CA SER A 108 11.91 -12.61 13.32
C SER A 108 12.61 -11.38 12.72
N ILE A 109 11.85 -10.45 12.15
CA ILE A 109 12.42 -9.21 11.62
C ILE A 109 12.83 -8.32 12.78
N GLU A 110 14.10 -7.90 12.77
CA GLU A 110 14.70 -7.05 13.80
C GLU A 110 15.38 -5.84 13.16
N ARG A 111 15.08 -4.63 13.66
CA ARG A 111 15.75 -3.39 13.27
C ARG A 111 17.16 -3.34 13.85
N ILE A 112 18.13 -2.95 13.02
CA ILE A 112 19.52 -2.74 13.44
C ILE A 112 19.77 -1.25 13.63
N ALA A 113 20.22 -0.83 14.82
CA ALA A 113 20.65 0.54 15.05
C ALA A 113 21.89 0.90 14.23
N LEU A 114 21.79 2.00 13.49
CA LEU A 114 22.84 2.59 12.66
C LEU A 114 23.31 3.94 13.23
N HIS A 115 22.42 4.63 13.95
CA HIS A 115 22.64 5.90 14.61
C HIS A 115 22.28 5.80 16.10
N ASP A 116 22.93 6.62 16.93
CA ASP A 116 22.62 6.69 18.37
C ASP A 116 21.20 7.22 18.65
N THR A 117 20.58 7.85 17.65
CA THR A 117 19.23 8.41 17.68
C THR A 117 18.16 7.42 17.21
N ASP A 118 18.53 6.24 16.69
CA ASP A 118 17.55 5.26 16.24
C ASP A 118 16.77 4.69 17.43
N ASP A 119 15.45 4.82 17.39
CA ASP A 119 14.55 4.24 18.39
C ASP A 119 14.31 2.76 18.08
N LEU A 120 14.82 1.90 18.97
CA LEU A 120 14.64 0.44 18.91
C LEU A 120 13.57 -0.08 19.89
N THR A 121 12.79 0.81 20.51
CA THR A 121 11.67 0.38 21.36
C THR A 121 10.53 -0.21 20.54
N GLU A 122 10.41 0.19 19.28
CA GLU A 122 9.51 -0.38 18.29
C GLU A 122 10.28 -1.37 17.37
N GLN A 123 9.59 -2.42 16.92
CA GLN A 123 10.18 -3.42 16.02
C GLN A 123 10.58 -2.82 14.66
N PHE A 124 9.82 -1.83 14.20
CA PHE A 124 10.00 -1.17 12.91
C PHE A 124 10.15 0.33 13.08
N GLY A 125 11.07 0.90 12.32
CA GLY A 125 11.11 2.32 12.02
C GLY A 125 10.03 2.73 11.04
N ARG A 126 9.87 4.05 10.92
CA ARG A 126 8.76 4.66 10.19
C ARG A 126 9.18 5.01 8.77
N LEU A 127 8.29 4.79 7.82
CA LEU A 127 8.38 5.29 6.46
C LEU A 127 7.16 6.15 6.17
N TYR A 128 7.29 7.06 5.21
CA TYR A 128 6.25 8.04 4.92
C TYR A 128 5.95 8.17 3.44
N TYR A 129 4.72 8.52 3.10
CA TYR A 129 4.40 9.11 1.82
C TYR A 129 3.28 10.14 2.00
N GLN A 130 3.15 11.06 1.06
CA GLN A 130 2.19 12.15 1.11
C GLN A 130 1.20 12.11 -0.05
N LEU A 131 -0.01 12.56 0.23
CA LEU A 131 -1.00 12.97 -0.77
C LEU A 131 -1.21 14.50 -0.63
N PRO A 132 -0.36 15.32 -1.27
CA PRO A 132 -0.34 16.77 -1.04
C PRO A 132 -1.67 17.48 -1.35
N GLU A 133 -2.43 16.99 -2.33
CA GLU A 133 -3.72 17.58 -2.71
C GLU A 133 -4.78 17.51 -1.59
N PHE A 134 -4.62 16.57 -0.66
CA PHE A 134 -5.52 16.38 0.47
C PHE A 134 -4.90 16.80 1.81
N ASP A 135 -3.66 17.33 1.78
CA ASP A 135 -2.87 17.64 2.97
C ASP A 135 -2.76 16.43 3.93
N LEU A 136 -2.36 15.28 3.36
CA LEU A 136 -2.24 14.03 4.09
C LEU A 136 -0.82 13.49 4.05
N THR A 137 -0.34 13.05 5.21
CA THR A 137 0.90 12.29 5.38
C THR A 137 0.58 10.93 6.00
N TYR A 138 1.02 9.87 5.34
CA TYR A 138 0.84 8.50 5.80
C TYR A 138 2.13 7.99 6.38
N GLU A 139 2.04 7.39 7.56
CA GLU A 139 3.07 6.54 8.13
C GLU A 139 2.78 5.08 7.77
N PHE A 140 3.83 4.31 7.49
CA PHE A 140 3.77 2.87 7.27
C PHE A 140 5.08 2.21 7.69
N ILE A 141 5.08 0.88 7.82
CA ILE A 141 6.29 0.09 8.09
C ILE A 141 6.71 -0.73 6.86
N PRO A 142 7.96 -1.23 6.79
CA PRO A 142 8.47 -1.89 5.58
C PRO A 142 7.68 -3.10 5.07
N THR A 143 6.90 -3.74 5.94
CA THR A 143 6.07 -4.91 5.62
C THR A 143 4.62 -4.56 5.28
N ASP A 144 4.21 -3.30 5.46
CA ASP A 144 2.86 -2.85 5.11
C ASP A 144 2.68 -2.81 3.59
N PHE A 145 1.49 -3.14 3.12
CA PHE A 145 1.15 -2.95 1.71
C PHE A 145 0.99 -1.46 1.40
N THR A 146 1.72 -0.99 0.39
CA THR A 146 1.62 0.36 -0.17
C THR A 146 1.66 0.31 -1.69
N GLN A 147 1.16 1.35 -2.34
CA GLN A 147 1.25 1.47 -3.79
C GLN A 147 2.70 1.73 -4.20
N VAL A 148 3.26 0.86 -5.04
CA VAL A 148 4.69 0.91 -5.39
C VAL A 148 5.11 2.16 -6.16
N ASN A 149 4.17 2.79 -6.88
CA ASN A 149 4.43 4.01 -7.65
C ASN A 149 3.63 5.17 -7.08
N LEU A 150 4.24 5.89 -6.13
CA LEU A 150 3.62 7.00 -5.42
C LEU A 150 3.12 8.12 -6.36
N SER A 151 3.83 8.35 -7.47
CA SER A 151 3.44 9.37 -8.46
C SER A 151 2.13 9.04 -9.16
N VAL A 152 1.89 7.75 -9.43
CA VAL A 152 0.64 7.25 -10.00
C VAL A 152 -0.42 7.12 -8.92
N ASN A 153 -0.07 6.67 -7.71
CA ASN A 153 -0.99 6.62 -6.57
C ASN A 153 -1.67 7.97 -6.31
N ARG A 154 -0.90 9.07 -6.28
CA ARG A 154 -1.47 10.43 -6.12
C ARG A 154 -2.53 10.76 -7.17
N LYS A 155 -2.26 10.43 -8.44
CA LYS A 155 -3.20 10.66 -9.55
C LYS A 155 -4.41 9.74 -9.47
N MET A 156 -4.21 8.48 -9.08
CA MET A 156 -5.25 7.49 -8.89
C MET A 156 -6.20 7.89 -7.78
N THR A 157 -5.68 8.25 -6.60
CA THR A 157 -6.47 8.71 -5.46
C THR A 157 -7.26 9.96 -5.81
N LYS A 158 -6.64 10.94 -6.47
CA LYS A 158 -7.34 12.11 -6.99
C LYS A 158 -8.49 11.70 -7.92
N LEU A 159 -8.19 10.91 -8.95
CA LEU A 159 -9.18 10.51 -9.97
C LEU A 159 -10.35 9.74 -9.35
N ALA A 160 -10.07 8.84 -8.39
CA ALA A 160 -11.11 8.12 -7.68
C ALA A 160 -12.03 9.06 -6.88
N CYS A 161 -11.45 10.06 -6.20
CA CYS A 161 -12.22 11.09 -5.50
C CYS A 161 -13.06 11.94 -6.46
N ASP A 162 -12.47 12.40 -7.57
CA ASP A 162 -13.15 13.19 -8.59
C ASP A 162 -14.32 12.40 -9.21
N LEU A 163 -14.15 11.10 -9.44
CA LEU A 163 -15.18 10.21 -9.97
C LEU A 163 -16.30 9.92 -8.95
N LEU A 164 -15.98 9.79 -7.67
CA LEU A 164 -17.02 9.59 -6.64
C LEU A 164 -17.90 10.84 -6.47
N ASP A 165 -17.36 12.03 -6.82
CA ASP A 165 -18.04 13.32 -6.73
C ASP A 165 -18.73 13.54 -5.38
N LEU A 166 -18.01 13.21 -4.30
CA LEU A 166 -18.53 13.25 -2.93
C LEU A 166 -18.94 14.65 -2.50
N LYS A 167 -19.99 14.72 -1.70
CA LYS A 167 -20.49 15.96 -1.09
C LYS A 167 -20.26 15.96 0.43
N PRO A 168 -20.07 17.14 1.04
CA PRO A 168 -20.09 17.28 2.49
C PRO A 168 -21.35 16.66 3.10
N GLY A 169 -21.21 15.93 4.21
CA GLY A 169 -22.29 15.24 4.89
C GLY A 169 -22.59 13.81 4.40
N GLU A 170 -21.98 13.36 3.30
CA GLU A 170 -22.22 12.00 2.78
C GLU A 170 -21.54 10.90 3.62
N ARG A 171 -22.08 9.68 3.55
CA ARG A 171 -21.46 8.46 4.07
C ARG A 171 -20.83 7.67 2.93
N VAL A 172 -19.53 7.42 3.04
CA VAL A 172 -18.76 6.67 2.04
C VAL A 172 -18.11 5.44 2.64
N LEU A 173 -18.16 4.33 1.91
CA LEU A 173 -17.55 3.06 2.29
C LEU A 173 -16.33 2.78 1.42
N ASP A 174 -15.17 2.53 2.02
CA ASP A 174 -13.94 2.12 1.37
C ASP A 174 -13.67 0.64 1.71
N LEU A 175 -13.79 -0.23 0.71
CA LEU A 175 -13.58 -1.67 0.84
C LEU A 175 -12.18 -2.04 0.38
N PHE A 176 -11.52 -2.91 1.17
CA PHE A 176 -10.09 -3.22 1.04
C PHE A 176 -9.21 -1.98 1.32
N SER A 177 -9.61 -1.22 2.34
CA SER A 177 -9.07 0.10 2.64
C SER A 177 -7.57 0.14 3.00
N GLY A 178 -6.96 -1.00 3.33
CA GLY A 178 -5.56 -1.07 3.73
C GLY A 178 -5.25 -0.13 4.89
N LEU A 179 -4.25 0.75 4.70
CA LEU A 179 -3.86 1.77 5.68
C LEU A 179 -4.60 3.11 5.50
N GLY A 180 -5.70 3.10 4.73
CA GLY A 180 -6.57 4.26 4.52
C GLY A 180 -6.20 5.15 3.32
N ASN A 181 -5.50 4.63 2.31
CA ASN A 181 -5.01 5.40 1.15
C ASN A 181 -6.11 6.21 0.44
N PHE A 182 -7.33 5.65 0.36
CA PHE A 182 -8.52 6.34 -0.12
C PHE A 182 -9.39 6.84 1.03
N SER A 183 -9.61 6.05 2.07
CA SER A 183 -10.43 6.41 3.24
C SER A 183 -10.18 7.82 3.77
N LEU A 184 -8.91 8.24 3.93
CA LEU A 184 -8.59 9.55 4.51
C LEU A 184 -8.90 10.72 3.55
N PRO A 185 -8.54 10.69 2.25
CA PRO A 185 -9.04 11.66 1.27
C PRO A 185 -10.56 11.75 1.25
N LEU A 186 -11.25 10.61 1.26
CA LEU A 186 -12.70 10.56 1.25
C LEU A 186 -13.28 11.22 2.51
N ALA A 187 -12.68 10.99 3.68
CA ALA A 187 -13.07 11.62 4.94
C ALA A 187 -12.95 13.15 4.89
N ARG A 188 -11.87 13.68 4.28
CA ARG A 188 -11.68 15.13 4.07
C ARG A 188 -12.81 15.72 3.22
N LEU A 189 -13.20 15.02 2.15
CA LEU A 189 -14.23 15.48 1.22
C LEU A 189 -15.63 15.49 1.86
N VAL A 190 -15.99 14.44 2.61
CA VAL A 190 -17.32 14.36 3.25
C VAL A 190 -17.42 15.17 4.54
N GLY A 191 -16.30 15.48 5.21
CA GLY A 191 -16.31 16.30 6.43
C GLY A 191 -16.69 17.77 6.19
N GLY A 192 -16.28 18.33 5.05
CA GLY A 192 -16.52 19.74 4.71
C GLY A 192 -15.89 20.75 5.69
N GLU A 193 -15.81 22.02 5.31
CA GLU A 193 -15.38 23.11 6.21
C GLU A 193 -16.53 23.72 7.02
N ASP A 194 -17.77 23.30 6.74
CA ASP A 194 -19.02 23.87 7.26
C ASP A 194 -19.53 23.18 8.55
N GLY A 195 -18.77 22.19 9.07
CA GLY A 195 -19.16 21.41 10.24
C GLY A 195 -20.13 20.25 9.93
N SER A 196 -20.30 19.89 8.66
CA SER A 196 -21.08 18.72 8.24
C SER A 196 -20.56 17.42 8.88
N GLN A 197 -21.47 16.47 9.12
CA GLN A 197 -21.18 15.21 9.83
C GLN A 197 -21.01 14.04 8.84
N GLY A 198 -20.31 14.25 7.72
CA GLY A 198 -20.02 13.17 6.78
C GLY A 198 -19.04 12.16 7.39
N LEU A 199 -19.13 10.90 6.96
CA LEU A 199 -18.39 9.78 7.55
C LEU A 199 -17.77 8.91 6.46
N ALA A 200 -16.47 8.63 6.58
CA ALA A 200 -15.80 7.61 5.79
C ALA A 200 -15.60 6.34 6.62
N ILE A 201 -16.02 5.19 6.11
CA ILE A 201 -15.84 3.90 6.77
C ILE A 201 -14.88 3.06 5.94
N GLY A 202 -13.75 2.66 6.52
CA GLY A 202 -12.79 1.74 5.91
C GLY A 202 -12.99 0.31 6.42
N VAL A 203 -13.03 -0.66 5.52
CA VAL A 203 -13.10 -2.09 5.84
C VAL A 203 -11.88 -2.80 5.27
N GLU A 204 -11.22 -3.59 6.10
CA GLU A 204 -9.96 -4.27 5.78
C GLU A 204 -9.93 -5.65 6.45
N GLY A 205 -9.26 -6.65 5.86
CA GLY A 205 -9.17 -8.00 6.44
C GLY A 205 -7.98 -8.19 7.39
N SER A 206 -7.03 -7.26 7.39
CA SER A 206 -5.84 -7.28 8.24
C SER A 206 -5.95 -6.33 9.43
N ASP A 207 -5.91 -6.89 10.65
CA ASP A 207 -5.95 -6.14 11.91
C ASP A 207 -4.84 -5.09 11.99
N ALA A 208 -3.64 -5.43 11.51
CA ALA A 208 -2.50 -4.52 11.46
C ALA A 208 -2.74 -3.33 10.53
N MET A 209 -3.34 -3.56 9.35
CA MET A 209 -3.64 -2.50 8.39
C MET A 209 -4.80 -1.62 8.87
N THR A 210 -5.84 -2.21 9.48
CA THR A 210 -6.92 -1.46 10.14
C THR A 210 -6.40 -0.55 11.24
N ALA A 211 -5.51 -1.06 12.11
CA ALA A 211 -4.87 -0.25 13.14
C ALA A 211 -4.01 0.87 12.53
N ARG A 212 -3.23 0.56 11.48
CA ARG A 212 -2.43 1.54 10.75
C ARG A 212 -3.29 2.65 10.14
N ALA A 213 -4.45 2.32 9.58
CA ALA A 213 -5.39 3.30 9.05
C ALA A 213 -5.94 4.25 10.12
N ALA A 214 -6.31 3.70 11.29
CA ALA A 214 -6.77 4.49 12.43
C ALA A 214 -5.68 5.42 12.98
N ASP A 215 -4.43 4.93 13.06
CA ASP A 215 -3.28 5.75 13.47
C ASP A 215 -2.99 6.87 12.45
N ASN A 216 -3.08 6.57 11.15
CA ASN A 216 -2.93 7.57 10.11
C ASN A 216 -4.06 8.62 10.17
N ALA A 217 -5.31 8.23 10.39
CA ALA A 217 -6.41 9.18 10.59
C ALA A 217 -6.10 10.14 11.76
N LYS A 218 -5.70 9.59 12.91
CA LYS A 218 -5.34 10.36 14.10
C LYS A 218 -4.19 11.34 13.85
N ARG A 219 -3.13 10.90 13.17
CA ARG A 219 -1.96 11.74 12.83
C ARG A 219 -2.32 12.88 11.88
N ASN A 220 -3.28 12.67 11.00
CA ASN A 220 -3.80 13.69 10.09
C ASN A 220 -4.94 14.52 10.70
N GLY A 221 -5.27 14.32 11.99
CA GLY A 221 -6.36 15.05 12.66
C GLY A 221 -7.75 14.75 12.10
N ILE A 222 -7.92 13.63 11.41
CA ILE A 222 -9.20 13.19 10.84
C ILE A 222 -9.97 12.44 11.93
N THR A 223 -11.17 12.94 12.26
CA THR A 223 -12.02 12.41 13.33
C THR A 223 -13.31 11.79 12.82
N ASN A 224 -13.61 11.95 11.52
CA ASN A 224 -14.82 11.45 10.87
C ASN A 224 -14.55 10.18 10.05
N THR A 225 -13.79 9.27 10.64
CA THR A 225 -13.49 7.95 10.08
C THR A 225 -13.79 6.84 11.07
N GLU A 226 -14.33 5.73 10.59
CA GLU A 226 -14.43 4.46 11.33
C GLU A 226 -13.72 3.36 10.53
N PHE A 227 -12.98 2.49 11.22
CA PHE A 227 -12.25 1.38 10.59
C PHE A 227 -12.68 0.05 11.21
N TYR A 228 -12.98 -0.93 10.36
CA TYR A 228 -13.42 -2.26 10.77
C TYR A 228 -12.55 -3.34 10.15
N ASN A 229 -12.07 -4.27 10.99
CA ASN A 229 -11.54 -5.54 10.50
C ASN A 229 -12.70 -6.48 10.17
N GLN A 230 -12.86 -6.84 8.90
CA GLN A 230 -13.81 -7.84 8.44
C GLN A 230 -13.22 -8.69 7.31
N ASP A 231 -13.57 -9.97 7.29
CA ASP A 231 -13.32 -10.83 6.14
C ASP A 231 -14.30 -10.46 5.01
N LEU A 232 -13.82 -9.72 4.01
CA LEU A 232 -14.63 -9.28 2.87
C LEU A 232 -15.11 -10.43 1.96
N THR A 233 -14.62 -11.67 2.17
CA THR A 233 -15.15 -12.87 1.51
C THR A 233 -16.44 -13.37 2.15
N GLN A 234 -16.79 -12.86 3.34
CA GLN A 234 -18.03 -13.16 4.04
C GLN A 234 -18.98 -11.97 4.00
N ASP A 235 -20.28 -12.26 4.03
CA ASP A 235 -21.32 -11.22 4.03
C ASP A 235 -21.38 -10.53 5.40
N PHE A 236 -20.98 -9.27 5.45
CA PHE A 236 -21.02 -8.41 6.64
C PHE A 236 -22.15 -7.37 6.58
N SER A 237 -23.10 -7.50 5.65
CA SER A 237 -24.17 -6.50 5.48
C SER A 237 -25.13 -6.38 6.68
N ASP A 238 -25.13 -7.37 7.58
CA ASP A 238 -25.89 -7.34 8.82
C ASP A 238 -25.21 -6.58 9.98
N GLN A 239 -23.98 -6.09 9.79
CA GLN A 239 -23.31 -5.27 10.79
C GLN A 239 -24.04 -3.93 11.00
N SER A 240 -24.12 -3.46 12.24
CA SER A 240 -24.88 -2.24 12.60
C SER A 240 -24.41 -0.96 11.90
N TRP A 241 -23.11 -0.87 11.59
CA TRP A 241 -22.53 0.24 10.84
C TRP A 241 -22.87 0.16 9.34
N ALA A 242 -23.05 -1.05 8.80
CA ALA A 242 -23.33 -1.30 7.39
C ALA A 242 -24.81 -1.08 7.04
N GLN A 243 -25.71 -1.38 7.98
CA GLN A 243 -27.16 -1.21 7.83
C GLN A 243 -27.61 0.26 7.72
N GLN A 244 -26.74 1.21 8.03
CA GLN A 244 -27.04 2.65 7.92
C GLN A 244 -27.04 3.14 6.47
N GLY A 245 -26.57 2.33 5.52
CA GLY A 245 -26.46 2.69 4.12
C GLY A 245 -25.29 3.64 3.84
N PHE A 246 -24.98 3.79 2.56
CA PHE A 246 -23.91 4.62 2.05
C PHE A 246 -24.37 5.38 0.81
N ASP A 247 -23.85 6.58 0.61
CA ASP A 247 -24.09 7.37 -0.60
C ASP A 247 -23.18 6.89 -1.74
N ALA A 248 -21.96 6.50 -1.39
CA ALA A 248 -20.97 6.01 -2.34
C ALA A 248 -20.07 4.90 -1.77
N ILE A 249 -19.48 4.10 -2.66
CA ILE A 249 -18.55 3.00 -2.32
C ILE A 249 -17.28 3.12 -3.17
N LEU A 250 -16.13 2.96 -2.55
CA LEU A 250 -14.85 2.72 -3.21
C LEU A 250 -14.42 1.26 -2.98
N ILE A 251 -13.87 0.62 -4.00
CA ILE A 251 -13.41 -0.77 -3.96
C ILE A 251 -12.03 -0.84 -4.61
N ASP A 252 -11.01 -1.31 -3.87
CA ASP A 252 -9.65 -1.57 -4.39
C ASP A 252 -9.17 -2.98 -3.99
N PRO A 253 -9.72 -4.05 -4.60
CA PRO A 253 -9.49 -5.41 -4.16
C PRO A 253 -8.14 -5.98 -4.64
N PRO A 254 -7.69 -7.11 -4.06
CA PRO A 254 -6.57 -7.86 -4.61
C PRO A 254 -6.86 -8.40 -6.01
N ARG A 255 -5.85 -9.02 -6.63
CA ARG A 255 -5.91 -9.55 -8.02
C ARG A 255 -7.05 -10.53 -8.30
N SER A 256 -7.65 -11.13 -7.28
CA SER A 256 -8.83 -12.01 -7.38
C SER A 256 -10.13 -11.26 -7.68
N GLY A 257 -10.14 -9.93 -7.55
CA GLY A 257 -11.34 -9.10 -7.57
C GLY A 257 -12.15 -9.21 -6.27
N ALA A 258 -13.38 -8.72 -6.31
CA ALA A 258 -14.28 -8.60 -5.17
C ALA A 258 -15.58 -9.39 -5.40
N TRP A 259 -15.49 -10.60 -5.96
CA TRP A 259 -16.65 -11.38 -6.41
C TRP A 259 -17.68 -11.62 -5.29
N GLU A 260 -17.19 -11.96 -4.10
CA GLU A 260 -17.97 -12.21 -2.91
C GLU A 260 -18.72 -10.94 -2.48
N VAL A 261 -18.03 -9.79 -2.47
CA VAL A 261 -18.61 -8.47 -2.20
C VAL A 261 -19.73 -8.15 -3.17
N MET A 262 -19.53 -8.43 -4.46
CA MET A 262 -20.57 -8.16 -5.48
C MET A 262 -21.89 -8.82 -5.12
N GLN A 263 -21.91 -9.97 -4.42
CA GLN A 263 -23.16 -10.68 -4.10
C GLN A 263 -24.06 -9.94 -3.10
N TYR A 264 -23.49 -9.08 -2.25
CA TYR A 264 -24.24 -8.36 -1.21
C TYR A 264 -24.14 -6.84 -1.30
N LEU A 265 -23.30 -6.31 -2.21
CA LEU A 265 -23.12 -4.88 -2.41
C LEU A 265 -24.42 -4.06 -2.59
N PRO A 266 -25.47 -4.55 -3.28
CA PRO A 266 -26.73 -3.81 -3.42
C PRO A 266 -27.42 -3.48 -2.09
N ARG A 267 -27.13 -4.25 -1.02
CA ARG A 267 -27.70 -4.03 0.32
C ARG A 267 -27.21 -2.72 0.96
N PHE A 268 -26.07 -2.21 0.51
CA PHE A 268 -25.51 -0.93 0.96
C PHE A 268 -26.21 0.29 0.34
N ASN A 269 -27.02 0.07 -0.70
CA ASN A 269 -27.85 1.08 -1.36
C ASN A 269 -27.09 2.31 -1.90
N ALA A 270 -25.80 2.15 -2.22
CA ALA A 270 -24.99 3.24 -2.76
C ALA A 270 -25.47 3.71 -4.14
N SER A 271 -25.41 5.03 -4.35
CA SER A 271 -25.77 5.63 -5.63
C SER A 271 -24.60 5.64 -6.60
N ARG A 272 -23.37 5.67 -6.07
CA ARG A 272 -22.13 5.78 -6.84
C ARG A 272 -21.12 4.74 -6.36
N ILE A 273 -20.41 4.10 -7.29
CA ILE A 273 -19.32 3.18 -6.97
C ILE A 273 -18.12 3.54 -7.84
N VAL A 274 -16.95 3.59 -7.23
CA VAL A 274 -15.67 3.58 -7.95
C VAL A 274 -14.94 2.29 -7.61
N TYR A 275 -14.55 1.56 -8.66
CA TYR A 275 -13.80 0.31 -8.56
C TYR A 275 -12.42 0.54 -9.19
N VAL A 276 -11.37 0.41 -8.38
CA VAL A 276 -9.96 0.36 -8.80
C VAL A 276 -9.53 -1.10 -8.90
N SER A 277 -8.80 -1.48 -9.95
CA SER A 277 -8.41 -2.87 -10.16
C SER A 277 -7.08 -3.04 -10.89
N CYS A 278 -6.22 -3.86 -10.31
CA CYS A 278 -4.97 -4.31 -10.92
C CYS A 278 -5.13 -5.48 -11.91
N ASN A 279 -6.37 -5.97 -12.12
CA ASN A 279 -6.68 -7.08 -13.00
C ASN A 279 -7.96 -6.81 -13.83
N PRO A 280 -7.82 -6.40 -15.10
CA PRO A 280 -8.95 -6.09 -15.96
C PRO A 280 -9.93 -7.26 -16.17
N ALA A 281 -9.47 -8.50 -16.09
CA ALA A 281 -10.32 -9.66 -16.29
C ALA A 281 -11.32 -9.85 -15.13
N THR A 282 -10.87 -9.66 -13.89
CA THR A 282 -11.76 -9.74 -12.72
C THR A 282 -12.62 -8.49 -12.61
N LEU A 283 -12.11 -7.31 -12.99
CA LEU A 283 -12.94 -6.11 -13.12
C LEU A 283 -14.11 -6.33 -14.09
N ALA A 284 -13.86 -6.92 -15.25
CA ALA A 284 -14.92 -7.21 -16.23
C ALA A 284 -15.98 -8.20 -15.71
N ARG A 285 -15.55 -9.24 -14.95
CA ARG A 285 -16.46 -10.18 -14.27
C ARG A 285 -17.33 -9.46 -13.26
N ASP A 286 -16.74 -8.64 -12.40
CA ASP A 286 -17.45 -7.95 -11.31
C ASP A 286 -18.37 -6.84 -11.84
N THR A 287 -17.94 -6.13 -12.90
CA THR A 287 -18.74 -5.18 -13.68
C THR A 287 -20.05 -5.80 -14.15
N LYS A 288 -20.01 -7.04 -14.65
CA LYS A 288 -21.22 -7.75 -15.09
C LYS A 288 -22.20 -7.95 -13.94
N ALA A 289 -21.71 -8.35 -12.76
CA ALA A 289 -22.55 -8.52 -11.57
C ALA A 289 -23.19 -7.20 -11.13
N LEU A 290 -22.43 -6.09 -11.12
CA LEU A 290 -22.97 -4.76 -10.81
C LEU A 290 -24.09 -4.34 -11.78
N ILE A 291 -23.91 -4.62 -13.08
CA ILE A 291 -24.92 -4.31 -14.10
C ILE A 291 -26.21 -5.12 -13.87
N GLU A 292 -26.08 -6.42 -13.58
CA GLU A 292 -27.22 -7.29 -13.25
C GLU A 292 -27.96 -6.85 -11.98
N GLN A 293 -27.28 -6.09 -11.12
CA GLN A 293 -27.81 -5.53 -9.87
C GLN A 293 -28.34 -4.09 -9.99
N GLY A 294 -28.45 -3.57 -11.21
CA GLY A 294 -29.04 -2.26 -11.46
C GLY A 294 -28.07 -1.09 -11.40
N TYR A 295 -26.78 -1.32 -11.61
CA TYR A 295 -25.82 -0.26 -11.86
C TYR A 295 -25.50 -0.11 -13.36
N ARG A 296 -25.03 1.05 -13.75
CA ARG A 296 -24.54 1.34 -15.10
C ARG A 296 -23.10 1.83 -15.01
N LEU A 297 -22.21 1.23 -15.81
CA LEU A 297 -20.85 1.74 -16.02
C LEU A 297 -20.94 3.07 -16.77
N THR A 298 -20.46 4.16 -16.17
CA THR A 298 -20.49 5.51 -16.77
C THR A 298 -19.12 5.95 -17.26
N ASP A 299 -18.06 5.54 -16.56
CA ASP A 299 -16.69 5.94 -16.86
C ASP A 299 -15.77 4.74 -16.68
N ALA A 300 -14.74 4.65 -17.52
CA ALA A 300 -13.69 3.66 -17.41
C ALA A 300 -12.36 4.27 -17.84
N GLY A 301 -11.29 3.92 -17.14
CA GLY A 301 -9.94 4.40 -17.39
C GLY A 301 -8.89 3.35 -17.09
N VAL A 302 -7.68 3.60 -17.58
CA VAL A 302 -6.49 2.78 -17.30
C VAL A 302 -5.41 3.68 -16.71
N MET A 303 -4.60 3.10 -15.83
CA MET A 303 -3.50 3.78 -15.16
C MET A 303 -2.24 2.91 -15.30
N ASP A 304 -1.13 3.51 -15.71
CA ASP A 304 0.14 2.81 -15.87
C ASP A 304 0.91 2.78 -14.54
N MET A 305 0.40 2.00 -13.58
CA MET A 305 1.02 1.84 -12.25
C MET A 305 2.39 1.14 -12.36
N PHE A 306 2.52 0.21 -13.32
CA PHE A 306 3.67 -0.67 -13.51
C PHE A 306 4.23 -0.52 -14.93
N CYS A 307 4.83 0.65 -15.20
CA CYS A 307 5.42 0.97 -16.50
C CYS A 307 6.35 -0.15 -17.00
N HIS A 308 6.29 -0.44 -18.31
CA HIS A 308 7.09 -1.48 -18.98
C HIS A 308 6.74 -2.94 -18.59
N THR A 309 5.67 -3.17 -17.82
CA THR A 309 5.15 -4.51 -17.53
C THR A 309 3.90 -4.83 -18.36
N GLY A 310 3.40 -6.07 -18.23
CA GLY A 310 2.10 -6.45 -18.79
C GLY A 310 0.91 -6.15 -17.86
N HIS A 311 1.13 -5.49 -16.73
CA HIS A 311 0.06 -5.12 -15.80
C HIS A 311 -0.67 -3.87 -16.28
N VAL A 312 -1.97 -3.84 -16.05
CA VAL A 312 -2.84 -2.72 -16.41
C VAL A 312 -3.72 -2.45 -15.20
N GLU A 313 -3.44 -1.35 -14.52
CA GLU A 313 -4.32 -0.84 -13.48
C GLU A 313 -5.51 -0.17 -14.17
N SER A 314 -6.72 -0.37 -13.65
CA SER A 314 -7.97 0.10 -14.24
C SER A 314 -8.83 0.77 -13.18
N ILE A 315 -9.65 1.72 -13.61
CA ILE A 315 -10.63 2.37 -12.75
C ILE A 315 -11.97 2.43 -13.50
N ALA A 316 -13.06 2.20 -12.78
CA ALA A 316 -14.41 2.22 -13.34
C ALA A 316 -15.38 2.92 -12.38
N ARG A 317 -16.24 3.76 -12.92
CA ARG A 317 -17.32 4.43 -12.18
C ARG A 317 -18.67 3.84 -12.57
N PHE A 318 -19.48 3.58 -11.57
CA PHE A 318 -20.83 3.07 -11.71
C PHE A 318 -21.82 3.97 -11.03
N GLU A 319 -22.98 4.14 -11.65
CA GLU A 319 -24.13 4.83 -11.08
C GLU A 319 -25.32 3.89 -10.98
N LYS A 320 -26.07 3.98 -9.90
CA LYS A 320 -27.32 3.24 -9.75
C LYS A 320 -28.34 3.72 -10.78
N VAL A 321 -28.97 2.78 -11.47
CA VAL A 321 -30.05 3.09 -12.42
C VAL A 321 -31.32 3.37 -11.61
N GLU A 322 -31.86 4.58 -11.72
CA GLU A 322 -33.16 4.89 -11.15
C GLU A 322 -34.23 3.99 -11.78
N ALA A 323 -35.11 3.42 -10.95
CA ALA A 323 -36.25 2.66 -11.45
C ALA A 323 -37.20 3.63 -12.17
N VAL A 324 -37.41 3.40 -13.47
CA VAL A 324 -38.43 4.08 -14.29
C VAL A 324 -39.83 3.63 -13.89
#